data_AF-F6HWL0-F1
#
_entry.id   AF-F6HWL0-F1
#
_cell.length_a   1.000
_cell.length_b   1.000
_cell.length_c   1.000
_cell.angle_alpha   90.00
_cell.angle_beta   90.00
_cell.angle_gamma   90.00
#
_symmetry.space_group_name_H-M   'P 1'
#
loop_
_entity.id
_entity.type
_entity.pdbx_description
1 polymer ?
#
loop_
_entity_poly.entity_id
_entity_poly.type
_entity_poly.pdbx_seq_one_letter_code
_entity_poly.pdbx_strand_id
1 'polypeptide(L)' 'MKLASKLVEMEIVVRDSNRFHHFKVKVCSCNDYW' A
#
# COMPACT_ATOMS: atom_id res chain seq x y z
N MET A 1 5.60 -2.46 -1.98
CA MET A 1 5.12 -1.25 -1.26
C MET A 1 5.05 -1.38 0.26
N LYS A 2 4.84 -2.57 0.83
CA LYS A 2 4.79 -2.76 2.29
C LYS A 2 6.04 -2.28 3.04
N LEU A 3 7.23 -2.70 2.61
CA LEU A 3 8.51 -2.27 3.21
C LEU A 3 8.70 -0.75 3.12
N ALA A 4 8.38 -0.14 1.98
CA ALA A 4 8.43 1.30 1.78
C ALA A 4 7.48 2.04 2.75
N SER A 5 6.25 1.57 2.95
CA SER A 5 5.31 2.22 3.88
C SER A 5 5.77 2.22 5.34
N LYS A 6 6.62 1.28 5.77
CA LYS A 6 7.23 1.29 7.11
C LYS A 6 8.41 2.27 7.18
N LEU A 7 9.19 2.34 6.10
CA LEU A 7 10.38 3.20 6.03
C LEU A 7 10.03 4.69 5.99
N VAL A 8 8.94 5.02 5.31
CA VAL A 8 8.54 6.42 5.11
C VAL A 8 7.57 6.88 6.21
N GLU A 9 7.04 5.96 7.03
CA GLU A 9 6.00 6.24 8.06
C GLU A 9 4.77 7.01 7.53
N MET A 10 4.61 7.06 6.21
CA MET A 10 3.53 7.73 5.50
C MET A 10 2.64 6.71 4.81
N GLU A 11 1.39 7.11 4.57
CA GLU A 11 0.49 6.37 3.71
C GLU A 11 0.98 6.45 2.26
N ILE A 12 1.14 5.29 1.62
CA ILE A 12 1.54 5.20 0.22
C ILE A 12 0.35 4.71 -0.59
N VAL A 13 -0.13 5.54 -1.51
CA VAL A 13 -1.22 5.19 -2.43
C VAL A 13 -0.63 4.80 -3.77
N VAL A 14 -0.99 3.61 -4.26
CA VAL A 14 -0.58 3.11 -5.57
C VAL A 14 -1.80 2.74 -6.38
N ARG A 15 -1.79 3.06 -7.66
CA ARG A 15 -2.85 2.67 -8.59
C ARG A 15 -2.33 1.58 -9.52
N ASP A 16 -3.07 0.49 -9.66
CA ASP A 16 -2.90 -0.46 -10.76
C ASP A 16 -3.99 -0.25 -11.82
N SER A 17 -4.07 -1.14 -12.80
CA SER A 17 -5.03 -1.03 -13.91
C SER A 17 -6.50 -0.96 -13.47
N ASN A 18 -6.86 -1.54 -12.32
CA ASN A 18 -8.26 -1.72 -11.91
C ASN A 18 -8.60 -1.13 -10.52
N ARG A 19 -7.61 -0.76 -9.68
CA ARG A 19 -7.87 -0.23 -8.34
C ARG A 19 -6.73 0.59 -7.74
N PHE A 20 -7.06 1.24 -6.62
CA PHE A 20 -6.09 1.87 -5.72
C PHE A 20 -5.75 0.94 -4.54
N HIS A 21 -4.48 0.91 -4.17
CA HIS A 21 -3.91 0.20 -3.04
C HIS A 21 -3.40 1.23 -2.05
N HIS A 22 -3.92 1.20 -0.83
CA HIS A 22 -3.47 2.09 0.24
C HIS A 22 -2.58 1.28 1.17
N PHE A 23 -1.29 1.61 1.21
CA PHE A 23 -0.32 0.98 2.08
C PHE A 23 -0.06 1.85 3.30
N LYS A 24 -0.43 1.35 4.49
CA LYS A 24 -0.16 2.01 5.78
C LYS A 24 0.48 1.00 6.71
N VAL A 25 1.68 1.32 7.22
CA VAL A 25 2.40 0.49 8.22
C VAL A 25 2.47 -0.99 7.81
N LYS A 26 2.93 -1.27 6.59
CA LYS A 26 3.03 -2.60 5.96
C LYS A 26 1.74 -3.30 5.60
N VAL A 27 0.56 -2.75 5.88
CA VAL A 27 -0.73 -3.35 5.51
C VAL A 27 -1.25 -2.68 4.25
N CYS A 28 -1.72 -3.47 3.28
CA CYS A 28 -2.54 -2.94 2.19
C CYS A 28 -4.02 -2.98 2.60
N SER A 29 -4.77 -1.93 2.30
CA SER A 29 -6.24 -1.91 2.39
C SER A 29 -6.93 -3.02 1.58
N CYS A 30 -6.19 -3.59 0.66
CA CYS A 30 -6.64 -4.60 -0.29
C CYS A 30 -6.42 -6.04 0.16
N ASN A 31 -6.00 -6.28 1.41
CA ASN A 31 -5.80 -7.60 1.98
C ASN A 31 -4.86 -8.51 1.16
N ASP A 32 -3.86 -7.90 0.50
CA ASP A 32 -2.87 -8.57 -0.35
C ASP A 32 -3.39 -9.27 -1.61
N TYR A 33 -4.63 -9.02 -2.00
CA TYR A 33 -5.15 -9.46 -3.28
C TYR A 33 -4.56 -8.61 -4.40
N TRP A 34 -3.28 -8.69 -4.77
CA TRP A 34 -2.66 -7.83 -5.81
C TRP A 34 -3.58 -7.66 -7.04
#